data_AF-A0A6H1K8W8-F1
#
_entry.id   AF-A0A6H1K8W8-F1
#
_cell.length_a   1.000
_cell.length_b   1.000
_cell.length_c   1.000
_cell.angle_alpha   90.00
_cell.angle_beta   90.00
_cell.angle_gamma   90.00
#
_symmetry.space_group_name_H-M   'P 1'
#
loop_
_entity.id
_entity.type
_entity.pdbx_description
1 polymer ?
#
loop_
_entity_poly.entity_id
_entity_poly.type
_entity_poly.pdbx_seq_one_letter_code
_entity_poly.pdbx_strand_id
1 'polypeptide(L)' 'MNDSVCPRPAEHRVPDVGDEVEYAPGRIAVVTDIRRGVLYLRSFGCREWPVPNLHELRVIRTRDQRIADDDQR' A
#
# COMPACT_ATOMS: atom_id res chain seq x y z
N MET A 1 25.06 -17.45 14.71
CA MET A 1 24.75 -16.56 13.58
C MET A 1 23.55 -17.15 12.85
N ASN A 2 22.34 -16.92 13.36
CA ASN A 2 21.13 -17.24 12.62
C ASN A 2 20.09 -16.25 13.11
N ASP A 3 20.11 -15.06 12.51
CA ASP A 3 19.02 -14.12 12.60
C ASP A 3 17.81 -14.79 11.93
N SER A 4 17.02 -15.49 12.74
CA SER A 4 15.65 -15.84 12.42
C SER A 4 14.93 -14.53 12.12
N VAL A 5 14.86 -14.17 10.83
CA VAL A 5 13.97 -13.13 10.35
C VAL A 5 12.56 -13.67 10.52
N CYS A 6 12.02 -13.53 11.72
CA CYS A 6 10.58 -13.54 11.92
C CYS A 6 10.03 -12.49 10.96
N PRO A 7 9.12 -12.81 10.01
CA PRO A 7 8.43 -11.76 9.28
C PRO A 7 7.63 -11.01 10.33
N ARG A 8 8.13 -9.84 10.74
CA ARG A 8 7.38 -8.93 11.60
C ARG A 8 6.06 -8.70 10.87
N PRO A 9 4.89 -8.93 11.51
CA PRO A 9 3.61 -8.67 10.85
C PRO A 9 3.70 -7.23 10.35
N ALA A 10 3.56 -7.02 9.02
CA ALA A 10 3.83 -5.76 8.34
C ALA A 10 3.53 -4.58 9.26
N GLU A 11 4.59 -4.08 9.88
CA GLU A 11 4.53 -3.36 11.15
C GLU A 11 4.04 -1.95 10.87
N HIS A 12 2.71 -1.77 10.80
CA HIS A 12 2.00 -0.50 10.57
C HIS A 12 2.83 0.55 9.81
N ARG A 13 3.43 0.13 8.69
CA ARG A 13 4.24 1.04 7.89
C ARG A 13 3.27 1.98 7.22
N VAL A 14 3.53 3.28 7.36
CA VAL A 14 2.80 4.30 6.62
C VAL A 14 2.93 3.97 5.13
N PRO A 15 1.81 3.76 4.41
CA PRO A 15 1.85 3.45 2.98
C PRO A 15 2.57 4.53 2.19
N ASP A 16 3.33 4.12 1.18
CA ASP A 16 4.07 5.02 0.31
C ASP A 16 3.54 5.00 -1.12
N VAL A 17 3.93 5.99 -1.94
CA VAL A 17 3.48 6.11 -3.33
C VAL A 17 3.87 4.88 -4.14
N GLY A 18 2.86 4.24 -4.73
CA GLY A 18 2.96 3.02 -5.52
C GLY A 18 2.61 1.76 -4.74
N ASP A 19 2.52 1.83 -3.41
CA ASP A 19 2.06 0.73 -2.58
C ASP A 19 0.58 0.45 -2.84
N GLU A 20 0.24 -0.83 -2.80
CA GLU A 20 -1.11 -1.32 -2.86
C GLU A 20 -1.61 -1.57 -1.44
N VAL A 21 -2.74 -0.97 -1.11
CA VAL A 21 -3.32 -0.95 0.22
C VAL A 21 -4.75 -1.47 0.19
N GLU A 22 -5.12 -2.20 1.23
CA GLU A 22 -6.50 -2.52 1.56
C GLU A 22 -7.05 -1.39 2.45
N TYR A 23 -8.08 -0.69 1.98
CA TYR A 23 -8.71 0.45 2.68
C TYR A 23 -10.06 0.10 3.32
N ALA A 24 -10.60 -1.07 2.98
CA ALA A 24 -11.77 -1.69 3.57
C ALA A 24 -11.70 -3.20 3.27
N PRO A 25 -12.39 -4.06 4.02
CA PRO A 25 -12.33 -5.50 3.81
C PRO A 25 -12.61 -5.90 2.36
N GLY A 26 -11.62 -6.51 1.70
CA GLY A 26 -11.68 -6.93 0.30
C GLY A 26 -11.61 -5.79 -0.73
N ARG A 27 -11.34 -4.56 -0.31
CA ARG A 27 -11.25 -3.38 -1.18
C ARG A 27 -9.84 -2.84 -1.22
N ILE A 28 -9.28 -2.88 -2.43
CA ILE A 28 -7.88 -2.59 -2.69
C ILE A 28 -7.78 -1.31 -3.54
N ALA A 29 -6.77 -0.50 -3.23
CA ALA A 29 -6.40 0.66 -4.01
C ALA A 29 -4.87 0.83 -3.99
N VAL A 30 -4.36 1.60 -4.95
CA VAL A 30 -2.95 1.98 -5.01
C VAL A 30 -2.80 3.40 -4.49
N VAL A 31 -1.78 3.64 -3.66
CA VAL A 31 -1.37 4.98 -3.26
C VAL A 31 -0.75 5.67 -4.47
N THR A 32 -1.35 6.77 -4.94
CA THR A 32 -0.87 7.51 -6.10
C THR A 32 -0.10 8.78 -5.70
N ASP A 33 -0.39 9.36 -4.55
CA ASP A 33 0.24 10.59 -4.08
C ASP A 33 0.12 10.77 -2.56
N ILE A 34 0.96 11.64 -1.98
CA ILE A 34 0.93 12.03 -0.56
C ILE A 34 1.03 13.55 -0.47
N ARG A 35 -0.08 14.21 -0.12
CA ARG A 35 -0.12 15.68 -0.02
C ARG A 35 -0.35 16.09 1.41
N ARG A 36 0.66 16.73 2.03
CA ARG A 36 0.57 17.23 3.42
C ARG A 36 0.13 16.15 4.42
N GLY A 37 0.57 14.91 4.23
CA GLY A 37 0.21 13.77 5.08
C GLY A 37 -1.15 13.12 4.75
N VAL A 38 -1.85 13.57 3.70
CA VAL A 38 -3.06 12.92 3.19
C VAL A 38 -2.67 12.01 2.03
N LEU A 39 -2.99 10.72 2.13
CA LEU A 39 -2.79 9.76 1.04
C LEU A 39 -3.86 9.95 -0.02
N TYR A 40 -3.48 9.87 -1.28
CA TYR A 40 -4.39 9.80 -2.41
C TYR A 40 -4.38 8.37 -2.93
N LEU A 41 -5.57 7.78 -3.00
CA LEU A 41 -5.75 6.41 -3.46
C LEU A 41 -6.45 6.39 -4.80
N ARG A 42 -6.11 5.39 -5.61
CA ARG A 42 -6.80 5.07 -6.85
C ARG A 42 -7.12 3.58 -6.90
N SER A 43 -8.36 3.24 -7.19
CA SER A 43 -8.78 1.87 -7.50
C SER A 43 -9.32 1.81 -8.93
N PHE A 44 -9.37 0.60 -9.50
CA PHE A 44 -9.82 0.40 -10.86
C PHE A 44 -11.29 0.85 -11.02
N GLY A 45 -11.56 1.72 -11.99
CA GLY A 45 -12.91 2.28 -12.20
C GLY A 45 -13.30 3.42 -11.24
N CYS A 46 -12.45 3.78 -10.28
CA CYS A 46 -12.67 4.91 -9.37
C CYS A 46 -11.68 6.05 -9.65
N ARG A 47 -12.18 7.29 -9.64
CA ARG A 47 -11.32 8.48 -9.68
C ARG A 47 -10.55 8.59 -8.38
N GLU A 48 -9.29 9.01 -8.44
CA GLU A 48 -8.45 9.30 -7.29
C GLU A 48 -9.18 10.08 -6.18
N TRP A 49 -9.00 9.67 -4.92
CA TRP A 49 -9.61 10.31 -3.76
C TRP A 49 -8.65 10.40 -2.57
N PRO A 50 -8.78 11.45 -1.72
CA PRO A 50 -7.99 11.59 -0.52
C PRO A 50 -8.48 10.66 0.60
N VAL A 51 -7.55 10.13 1.39
CA VAL A 51 -7.77 9.34 2.60
C VAL A 51 -6.99 9.97 3.76
N PRO A 52 -7.69 10.52 4.78
CA PRO A 52 -7.05 11.18 5.90
C PRO A 52 -6.48 10.21 6.94
N ASN A 53 -7.02 8.99 7.04
CA ASN A 53 -6.63 8.01 8.07
C ASN A 53 -5.64 7.00 7.51
N LEU A 54 -4.35 7.26 7.75
CA LEU A 54 -3.25 6.37 7.34
C LEU A 54 -3.28 5.01 8.07
N HIS A 55 -3.75 5.01 9.32
CA HIS A 55 -3.71 3.84 10.21
C HIS A 55 -4.72 2.74 9.86
N GLU A 56 -5.74 3.07 9.07
CA GLU A 56 -6.75 2.11 8.61
C GLU A 56 -6.31 1.38 7.34
N LEU A 57 -5.20 1.83 6.73
CA LEU A 57 -4.69 1.25 5.49
C LEU A 57 -3.69 0.15 5.80
N ARG A 58 -3.97 -1.04 5.26
CA ARG A 58 -3.06 -2.18 5.33
C ARG A 58 -2.34 -2.34 4.02
N VAL A 59 -1.02 -2.16 4.00
CA VAL A 59 -0.20 -2.46 2.81
C VAL A 59 -0.29 -3.96 2.52
N ILE A 60 -0.82 -4.31 1.35
CA ILE A 60 -0.92 -5.70 0.88
C ILE A 60 0.21 -6.07 -0.07
N ARG A 61 0.67 -5.09 -0.87
CA ARG A 61 1.82 -5.23 -1.76
C ARG A 61 2.57 -3.92 -1.80
N THR A 62 3.89 -4.01 -1.72
CA THR A 62 4.77 -2.85 -1.89
C THR A 62 4.93 -2.50 -3.37
N ARG A 63 5.39 -1.28 -3.64
CA ARG A 63 5.82 -0.86 -4.99
C ARG A 63 6.80 -1.85 -5.63
N ASP A 64 7.83 -2.30 -4.91
CA ASP A 64 8.83 -3.22 -5.43
C ASP A 64 8.22 -4.58 -5.82
N GLN A 65 7.30 -5.08 -4.99
CA GLN A 65 6.55 -6.30 -5.31
C GLN A 65 5.69 -6.11 -6.56
N ARG A 66 5.04 -4.96 -6.73
CA ARG A 66 4.25 -4.67 -7.94
C ARG A 66 5.12 -4.61 -9.21
N ILE A 67 6.31 -4.02 -9.12
CA ILE A 67 7.24 -3.96 -10.26
C ILE A 67 7.73 -5.37 -10.61
N ALA A 68 8.08 -6.17 -9.60
CA ALA A 68 8.49 -7.55 -9.82
C ALA A 68 7.38 -8.41 -10.46
N ASP A 69 6.11 -8.24 -10.06
CA ASP A 69 4.96 -8.97 -10.61
C ASP A 69 4.62 -8.54 -12.05
N ASP A 70 4.79 -7.24 -12.38
CA ASP A 70 4.51 -6.66 -13.70
C ASP A 70 5.62 -6.98 -14.73
N ASP A 71 6.88 -7.03 -14.29
CA ASP A 71 8.05 -7.42 -15.12
C ASP A 71 7.98 -8.88 -15.60
N GLN A 72 7.17 -9.72 -14.96
CA GLN A 72 6.96 -11.12 -15.37
C GLN A 72 5.83 -11.33 -16.39
N ARG A 73 5.28 -10.27 -17.00
CA ARG A 73 4.12 -10.34 -17.90
C ARG A 73 4.43 -10.16 -19.38
#